data_AF-A0A8H4VA69-F1
#
_entry.id   AF-A0A8H4VA69-F1
#
_cell.length_a   1.000
_cell.length_b   1.000
_cell.length_c   1.000
_cell.angle_alpha   90.00
_cell.angle_beta   90.00
_cell.angle_gamma   90.00
#
_symmetry.space_group_name_H-M   'P 1'
#
loop_
_entity.id
_entity.type
_entity.pdbx_description
1 polymer ?
#
loop_
_entity_poly.entity_id
_entity_poly.type
_entity_poly.pdbx_seq_one_letter_code
_entity_poly.pdbx_strand_id
1 'polypeptide(L)'
;MADSKNKSAYGAPAGDTDFRKNWDLDEYAAKGKEREALEKKEAKARYEAKLAGKKYYKPLTGDETYTTARRHVMDLSAQVGKTQLVPAGAGVGKRGRGAGFYCEACDLTFKDNKQFVEHLNTMQHLANTGQTAEVKRATVDEVHERIDYYIRRREELEREQATSLHERLRLREEDMAREAGEKRQRRRAEVDRRREQKEHEAKVKTEYGEDVRVEGEHDEDDMMAQMGFTGFGSSKQT
;
A
#
# COMPACT_ATOMS: atom_id res chain seq x y z
N MET A 1 19.44 42.38 -14.39
CA MET A 1 19.09 43.07 -15.65
C MET A 1 19.20 42.04 -16.76
N ALA A 2 18.17 41.21 -16.92
CA ALA A 2 18.13 40.18 -17.96
C ALA A 2 17.26 40.71 -19.10
N ASP A 3 17.89 41.14 -20.20
CA ASP A 3 17.18 41.55 -21.42
C ASP A 3 16.43 40.35 -22.02
N SER A 4 15.13 40.50 -22.25
CA SER A 4 14.27 39.49 -22.86
C SER A 4 14.78 39.11 -24.25
N LYS A 5 15.27 37.87 -24.41
CA LYS A 5 15.91 37.34 -25.62
C LYS A 5 14.95 36.94 -26.76
N ASN A 6 13.81 37.63 -26.90
CA ASN A 6 12.94 37.50 -28.07
C ASN A 6 12.79 38.83 -28.83
N LYS A 7 13.89 39.56 -29.00
CA LYS A 7 13.96 40.69 -29.93
C LYS A 7 14.73 40.26 -31.17
N SER A 8 14.05 40.29 -32.32
CA SER A 8 14.72 40.27 -33.62
C SER A 8 15.65 41.48 -33.74
N ALA A 9 16.59 41.46 -34.69
CA ALA A 9 17.52 42.56 -34.95
C ALA A 9 16.82 43.93 -35.19
N TYR A 10 15.50 43.95 -35.41
CA TYR A 10 14.65 45.13 -35.60
C TYR A 10 13.60 45.36 -34.50
N GLY A 11 13.72 44.71 -33.32
CA GLY A 11 12.91 45.04 -32.15
C GLY A 11 11.45 44.59 -32.15
N ALA A 12 10.96 43.92 -33.20
CA ALA A 12 9.63 43.31 -33.22
C ALA A 12 9.65 41.90 -32.56
N PRO A 13 8.67 41.57 -31.71
CA PRO A 13 8.56 40.24 -31.11
C PRO A 13 8.12 39.23 -32.19
N ALA A 14 9.00 38.28 -32.51
CA ALA A 14 8.68 37.19 -33.42
C ALA A 14 7.86 36.13 -32.66
N GLY A 15 6.54 36.17 -32.78
CA GLY A 15 5.60 35.22 -32.15
C GLY A 15 5.60 33.80 -32.76
N ASP A 16 6.50 33.49 -33.70
CA ASP A 16 6.54 32.23 -34.45
C ASP A 16 7.70 31.31 -34.02
N THR A 17 8.05 31.33 -32.73
CA THR A 17 9.05 30.40 -32.16
C THR A 17 8.64 29.81 -30.81
N ASP A 18 7.40 30.00 -30.37
CA ASP A 18 6.92 29.53 -29.06
C ASP A 18 6.82 28.00 -28.94
N PHE A 19 6.96 27.25 -30.04
CA PHE A 19 7.15 25.79 -30.02
C PHE A 19 8.54 25.36 -29.55
N ARG A 20 9.50 26.28 -29.44
CA ARG A 20 10.88 25.99 -29.00
C ARG A 20 10.95 26.09 -27.48
N LYS A 21 11.54 25.08 -26.84
CA LYS A 21 11.83 25.13 -25.40
C LYS A 21 12.75 26.30 -25.10
N ASN A 22 12.21 27.36 -24.50
CA ASN A 22 12.97 28.48 -23.98
C ASN A 22 13.55 28.08 -22.63
N TRP A 23 14.88 27.99 -22.54
CA TRP A 23 15.58 27.72 -21.29
C TRP A 23 15.81 29.05 -20.58
N ASP A 24 15.17 29.25 -19.43
CA ASP A 24 15.39 30.43 -18.62
C ASP A 24 16.78 30.34 -17.94
N LEU A 25 17.72 31.14 -18.44
CA LEU A 25 19.11 31.14 -17.97
C LEU A 25 19.21 31.46 -16.47
N ASP A 26 18.31 32.29 -15.94
CA ASP A 26 18.34 32.70 -14.54
C ASP A 26 17.84 31.58 -13.63
N GLU A 27 16.77 30.88 -14.02
CA GLU A 27 16.26 29.70 -13.31
C GLU A 27 17.29 28.56 -13.31
N TYR A 28 17.95 28.31 -14.45
CA TYR A 28 18.99 27.29 -14.54
C TYR A 28 20.27 27.69 -13.76
N ALA A 29 20.61 28.98 -13.73
CA ALA A 29 21.71 29.46 -12.89
C ALA A 29 21.39 29.33 -11.40
N ALA A 30 20.14 29.58 -10.97
CA ALA A 30 19.69 29.38 -9.60
C ALA A 30 19.75 27.89 -9.21
N LYS A 31 19.17 27.00 -10.04
CA LYS A 31 19.25 25.54 -9.86
C LYS A 31 20.70 25.04 -9.83
N GLY A 32 21.57 25.61 -10.66
CA GLY A 32 23.00 25.32 -10.67
C GLY A 32 23.69 25.65 -9.35
N LYS A 33 23.43 26.86 -8.81
CA LYS A 33 23.97 27.30 -7.51
C LYS A 33 23.46 26.46 -6.36
N GLU A 34 22.18 26.08 -6.35
CA GLU A 34 21.61 25.19 -5.34
C GLU A 34 22.29 23.82 -5.37
N ARG A 35 22.48 23.25 -6.56
CA ARG A 35 23.16 21.96 -6.73
C ARG A 35 24.61 22.03 -6.30
N GLU A 36 25.34 23.10 -6.67
CA GLU A 36 26.73 23.31 -6.25
C GLU A 36 26.84 23.50 -4.74
N ALA A 37 25.91 24.23 -4.12
CA ALA A 37 25.85 24.39 -2.67
C ALA A 37 25.60 23.06 -1.95
N LEU A 38 24.72 22.20 -2.49
CA LEU A 38 24.47 20.86 -1.97
C LEU A 38 25.70 19.96 -2.12
N GLU A 39 26.32 19.93 -3.31
CA GLU A 39 27.55 19.17 -3.58
C GLU A 39 28.69 19.61 -2.66
N LYS A 40 28.83 20.91 -2.38
CA LYS A 40 29.81 21.45 -1.42
C LYS A 40 29.54 21.00 0.02
N LYS A 41 28.27 20.96 0.45
CA LYS A 41 27.89 20.45 1.79
C LYS A 41 28.19 18.95 1.90
N GLU A 42 27.83 18.17 0.89
CA GLU A 42 28.12 16.74 0.85
C GLU A 42 29.64 16.46 0.78
N ALA A 43 30.40 17.25 0.04
CA ALA A 43 31.86 17.13 -0.04
C ALA A 43 32.54 17.38 1.30
N LYS A 44 32.08 18.39 2.05
CA LYS A 44 32.55 18.64 3.43
C LYS A 44 32.22 17.47 4.35
N ALA A 45 30.98 16.98 4.33
CA ALA A 45 30.56 15.84 5.14
C ALA A 45 31.33 14.55 4.79
N ARG A 46 31.64 14.33 3.50
CA ARG A 46 32.52 13.23 3.05
C ARG A 46 33.94 13.37 3.58
N TYR A 47 34.49 14.59 3.57
CA TYR A 47 35.82 14.86 4.07
C TYR A 47 35.91 14.63 5.58
N GLU A 48 34.93 15.11 6.34
CA GLU A 48 34.81 14.89 7.79
C GLU A 48 34.65 13.40 8.13
N ALA A 49 33.80 12.67 7.39
CA ALA A 49 33.65 11.22 7.56
C ALA A 49 34.97 10.48 7.29
N LYS A 50 35.69 10.88 6.23
CA LYS A 50 37.01 10.31 5.90
C LYS A 50 38.04 10.60 6.99
N LEU A 51 38.05 11.81 7.55
CA LEU A 51 38.93 12.19 8.66
C LEU A 51 38.62 11.36 9.92
N ALA A 52 37.35 11.08 10.17
CA ALA A 52 36.89 10.18 11.25
C ALA A 52 37.08 8.68 10.94
N GLY A 53 37.65 8.31 9.78
CA GLY A 53 37.85 6.92 9.35
C GLY A 53 36.56 6.17 9.01
N LYS A 54 35.42 6.85 8.91
CA LYS A 54 34.11 6.24 8.62
C LYS A 54 33.76 6.41 7.14
N LYS A 55 33.02 5.44 6.59
CA LYS A 55 32.44 5.57 5.24
C LYS A 55 31.28 6.58 5.30
N TYR A 56 31.24 7.51 4.35
CA TYR A 56 30.14 8.46 4.22
C TYR A 56 28.91 7.78 3.62
N TYR A 57 27.78 7.95 4.29
CA TYR A 57 26.45 7.62 3.77
C TYR A 57 25.62 8.91 3.77
N LYS A 58 24.77 9.08 2.76
CA LYS A 58 23.87 10.23 2.71
C LYS A 58 22.95 10.18 3.94
N PRO A 59 22.82 11.27 4.70
CA PRO A 59 21.96 11.27 5.88
C PRO A 59 20.51 11.06 5.45
N LEU A 60 19.85 10.26 6.26
CA LEU A 60 18.46 9.88 6.16
C LEU A 60 17.50 11.07 6.27
N THR A 61 16.50 11.15 5.39
CA THR A 61 15.52 12.25 5.34
C THR A 61 14.39 12.14 6.38
N GLY A 62 14.36 11.07 7.18
CA GLY A 62 13.40 10.91 8.29
C GLY A 62 12.10 10.17 7.93
N ASP A 63 11.71 10.13 6.65
CA ASP A 63 10.54 9.40 6.15
C ASP A 63 10.82 7.91 5.87
N GLU A 64 11.84 7.34 6.51
CA GLU A 64 12.33 6.01 6.14
C GLU A 64 11.52 4.87 6.73
N THR A 65 11.51 3.77 5.99
CA THR A 65 10.87 2.53 6.40
C THR A 65 11.91 1.57 6.98
N TYR A 66 11.46 0.70 7.90
CA TYR A 66 12.29 -0.42 8.35
C TYR A 66 12.54 -1.40 7.21
N THR A 67 13.70 -2.06 7.22
CA THR A 67 13.99 -3.07 6.22
C THR A 67 13.01 -4.22 6.36
N THR A 68 12.31 -4.53 5.28
CA THR A 68 11.36 -5.64 5.21
C THR A 68 11.89 -6.74 4.30
N ALA A 69 11.38 -7.96 4.50
CA ALA A 69 11.68 -9.05 3.59
C ALA A 69 11.18 -8.70 2.16
N ARG A 70 12.06 -8.86 1.16
CA ARG A 70 11.72 -8.58 -0.24
C ARG A 70 10.58 -9.48 -0.69
N ARG A 71 9.51 -8.87 -1.21
CA ARG A 71 8.35 -9.58 -1.75
C ARG A 71 8.52 -9.98 -3.22
N HIS A 72 9.36 -9.25 -3.96
CA HIS A 72 9.63 -9.51 -5.36
C HIS A 72 10.68 -10.62 -5.50
N VAL A 73 10.28 -11.71 -6.17
CA VAL A 73 11.21 -12.75 -6.62
C VAL A 73 11.97 -12.21 -7.83
N MET A 74 13.30 -12.13 -7.74
CA MET A 74 14.13 -11.69 -8.86
C MET A 74 14.12 -12.75 -9.97
N ASP A 75 13.63 -12.38 -11.15
CA ASP A 75 13.67 -13.24 -12.32
C ASP A 75 15.08 -13.25 -12.93
N LEU A 76 15.89 -14.20 -12.49
CA LEU A 76 17.23 -14.45 -13.01
C LEU A 76 17.20 -15.33 -14.27
N SER A 77 16.04 -15.94 -14.59
CA SER A 77 15.91 -16.88 -15.70
C SER A 77 15.86 -16.17 -17.05
N ALA A 78 15.33 -14.95 -17.08
CA ALA A 78 15.23 -14.14 -18.28
C ALA A 78 16.58 -13.85 -18.96
N GLN A 79 17.71 -14.00 -18.27
CA GLN A 79 19.04 -13.73 -18.80
C GLN A 79 19.83 -15.01 -19.13
N VAL A 80 19.29 -16.18 -18.83
CA VAL A 80 19.92 -17.48 -19.12
C VAL A 80 19.91 -17.73 -20.63
N GLY A 81 21.07 -18.03 -21.20
CA GLY A 81 21.22 -18.34 -22.63
C GLY A 81 21.23 -17.13 -23.58
N LYS A 82 21.09 -15.90 -23.07
CA LYS A 82 21.15 -14.68 -23.89
C LYS A 82 22.58 -14.13 -23.92
N THR A 83 23.12 -13.92 -25.11
CA THR A 83 24.38 -13.21 -25.33
C THR A 83 24.06 -11.76 -25.72
N GLN A 84 24.70 -10.80 -25.05
CA GLN A 84 24.53 -9.37 -25.34
C GLN A 84 25.88 -8.75 -25.69
N LEU A 85 25.90 -7.92 -26.73
CA LEU A 85 27.09 -7.18 -27.14
C LEU A 85 27.31 -6.02 -26.17
N VAL A 86 28.41 -6.06 -25.42
CA VAL A 86 28.79 -4.98 -24.50
C VAL A 86 29.75 -4.04 -25.22
N PRO A 87 29.43 -2.75 -25.37
CA PRO A 87 30.34 -1.81 -26.00
C PRO A 87 31.61 -1.66 -25.14
N ALA A 88 32.77 -1.61 -25.79
CA ALA A 88 34.07 -1.42 -25.14
C ALA A 88 34.09 -0.06 -24.42
N GLY A 89 33.85 -0.07 -23.11
CA GLY A 89 33.70 1.15 -22.30
C GLY A 89 32.50 1.13 -21.34
N ALA A 90 31.56 0.20 -21.56
CA ALA A 90 30.51 -0.15 -20.61
C ALA A 90 31.04 -1.09 -19.52
N GLY A 91 31.86 -0.53 -18.65
CA GLY A 91 32.25 -1.18 -17.40
C GLY A 91 31.08 -1.31 -16.42
N VAL A 92 31.30 -2.10 -15.37
CA VAL A 92 30.37 -2.25 -14.23
C VAL A 92 30.04 -0.86 -13.66
N GLY A 93 28.75 -0.59 -13.41
CA GLY A 93 28.32 0.65 -12.75
C GLY A 93 28.04 1.88 -13.63
N LYS A 94 27.93 1.74 -14.96
CA LYS A 94 27.53 2.86 -15.83
C LYS A 94 26.06 2.76 -16.24
N ARG A 95 25.15 3.42 -15.52
CA ARG A 95 23.78 3.84 -15.94
C ARG A 95 23.14 2.98 -17.05
N GLY A 96 23.00 1.67 -16.85
CA GLY A 96 22.31 0.78 -17.79
C GLY A 96 23.04 0.48 -19.11
N ARG A 97 24.32 0.84 -19.27
CA ARG A 97 25.08 0.65 -20.52
C ARG A 97 25.82 -0.69 -20.58
N GLY A 98 25.99 -1.38 -19.46
CA GLY A 98 26.62 -2.70 -19.39
C GLY A 98 25.62 -3.84 -19.47
N ALA A 99 26.06 -5.03 -19.88
CA ALA A 99 25.25 -6.24 -19.78
C ALA A 99 25.13 -6.68 -18.31
N GLY A 100 23.96 -7.21 -17.96
CA GLY A 100 23.67 -7.78 -16.65
C GLY A 100 22.36 -7.24 -16.05
N PHE A 101 22.27 -7.27 -14.72
CA PHE A 101 21.13 -6.78 -13.94
C PHE A 101 21.27 -5.28 -13.68
N TYR A 102 20.19 -4.55 -13.87
CA TYR A 102 20.14 -3.11 -13.63
C TYR A 102 19.41 -2.80 -12.31
N CYS A 103 20.00 -1.92 -11.50
CA CYS A 103 19.34 -1.33 -10.35
C CYS A 103 18.91 0.10 -10.68
N GLU A 104 17.60 0.36 -10.70
CA GLU A 104 17.03 1.67 -10.98
C GLU A 104 17.33 2.70 -9.89
N ALA A 105 17.33 2.28 -8.62
CA ALA A 105 17.55 3.19 -7.50
C ALA A 105 19.01 3.71 -7.40
N CYS A 106 19.97 2.99 -7.96
CA CYS A 106 21.39 3.33 -7.87
C CYS A 106 22.03 3.64 -9.23
N ASP A 107 21.30 3.47 -10.33
CA ASP A 107 21.80 3.54 -11.70
C ASP A 107 23.05 2.67 -11.97
N LEU A 108 23.15 1.52 -11.29
CA LEU A 108 24.28 0.59 -11.41
C LEU A 108 23.86 -0.69 -12.14
N THR A 109 24.74 -1.16 -13.03
CA THR A 109 24.61 -2.46 -13.70
C THR A 109 25.61 -3.46 -13.13
N PHE A 110 25.15 -4.65 -12.77
CA PHE A 110 25.93 -5.76 -12.23
C PHE A 110 25.91 -6.95 -13.17
N LYS A 111 27.08 -7.56 -13.40
CA LYS A 111 27.22 -8.69 -14.33
C LYS A 111 26.79 -10.01 -13.69
N ASP A 112 27.00 -10.15 -12.39
CA ASP A 112 26.73 -11.39 -11.65
C ASP A 112 25.49 -11.25 -10.76
N ASN A 113 24.70 -12.33 -10.67
CA ASN A 113 23.52 -12.40 -9.81
C ASN A 113 23.88 -12.14 -8.34
N LYS A 114 24.97 -12.74 -7.86
CA LYS A 114 25.43 -12.61 -6.47
C LYS A 114 25.78 -11.15 -6.14
N GLN A 115 26.50 -10.47 -7.02
CA GLN A 115 26.84 -9.06 -6.86
C GLN A 115 25.59 -8.18 -6.86
N PHE A 116 24.60 -8.49 -7.69
CA PHE A 116 23.33 -7.78 -7.69
C PHE A 116 22.57 -7.95 -6.37
N VAL A 117 22.46 -9.18 -5.85
CA VAL A 117 21.78 -9.43 -4.56
C VAL A 117 22.52 -8.76 -3.40
N GLU A 118 23.85 -8.85 -3.39
CA GLU A 118 24.69 -8.17 -2.40
C GLU A 118 24.50 -6.65 -2.46
N HIS A 119 24.49 -6.06 -3.67
CA HIS A 119 24.23 -4.64 -3.87
C HIS A 119 22.91 -4.20 -3.26
N LEU A 120 21.82 -4.92 -3.52
CA LEU A 120 20.51 -4.59 -2.97
C LEU A 120 20.51 -4.61 -1.42
N ASN A 121 21.36 -5.43 -0.80
CA ASN A 121 21.51 -5.52 0.66
C ASN A 121 22.49 -4.47 1.24
N THR A 122 23.22 -3.72 0.41
CA THR A 122 24.16 -2.72 0.93
C THR A 122 23.44 -1.49 1.48
N MET A 123 24.04 -0.87 2.50
CA MET A 123 23.59 0.41 3.07
C MET A 123 23.42 1.51 2.01
N GLN A 124 24.23 1.49 0.96
CA GLN A 124 24.14 2.46 -0.13
C GLN A 124 22.82 2.32 -0.90
N HIS A 125 22.43 1.09 -1.22
CA HIS A 125 21.16 0.84 -1.90
C HIS A 125 19.99 1.17 -0.98
N LEU A 126 20.05 0.73 0.28
CA LEU A 126 19.00 0.99 1.26
C LEU A 126 18.80 2.50 1.50
N ALA A 127 19.87 3.27 1.68
CA ALA A 127 19.76 4.72 1.84
C ALA A 127 19.19 5.42 0.59
N ASN A 128 19.45 4.88 -0.62
CA ASN A 128 18.87 5.42 -1.84
C ASN A 128 17.39 5.06 -2.01
N THR A 129 16.92 3.97 -1.40
CA THR A 129 15.52 3.53 -1.44
C THR A 129 14.68 4.01 -0.26
N GLY A 130 15.25 4.78 0.68
CA GLY A 130 14.55 5.19 1.92
C GLY A 130 14.40 4.05 2.95
N GLN A 131 15.30 3.07 2.82
CA GLN A 131 15.58 1.88 3.61
C GLN A 131 16.44 2.09 4.85
N THR A 132 15.95 1.92 6.08
CA THR A 132 16.87 1.71 7.22
C THR A 132 17.36 0.26 7.24
N ALA A 133 18.60 0.01 7.68
CA ALA A 133 19.10 -1.36 7.88
C ALA A 133 18.60 -2.01 9.18
N GLU A 134 17.77 -1.29 9.94
CA GLU A 134 17.15 -1.79 11.15
C GLU A 134 15.88 -2.55 10.81
N VAL A 135 15.69 -3.68 11.48
CA VAL A 135 14.51 -4.54 11.34
C VAL A 135 13.66 -4.39 12.60
N LYS A 136 12.35 -4.20 12.41
CA LYS A 136 11.38 -4.16 13.52
C LYS A 136 11.38 -5.51 14.24
N ARG A 137 11.48 -5.50 15.58
CA ARG A 137 11.28 -6.70 16.40
C ARG A 137 9.81 -7.10 16.36
N ALA A 138 9.56 -8.38 16.06
CA ALA A 138 8.21 -8.92 16.02
C ALA A 138 7.62 -9.03 17.44
N THR A 139 6.31 -8.77 17.55
CA THR A 139 5.53 -9.02 18.77
C THR A 139 5.04 -10.46 18.83
N VAL A 140 4.59 -10.92 20.01
CA VAL A 140 4.07 -12.28 20.18
C VAL A 140 2.83 -12.51 19.31
N ASP A 141 1.95 -11.52 19.23
CA ASP A 141 0.73 -11.59 18.43
C ASP A 141 1.04 -11.68 16.93
N GLU A 142 1.97 -10.84 16.43
CA GLU A 142 2.44 -10.90 15.04
C GLU A 142 3.04 -12.27 14.68
N VAL A 143 3.70 -12.95 15.64
CA VAL A 143 4.22 -14.31 15.44
C VAL A 143 3.09 -15.34 15.37
N HIS A 144 2.09 -15.22 16.24
CA HIS A 144 0.93 -16.12 16.24
C HIS A 144 0.16 -16.03 14.91
N GLU A 145 -0.15 -14.82 14.47
CA GLU A 145 -0.82 -14.57 13.18
C GLU A 145 -0.01 -15.13 11.99
N ARG A 146 1.33 -15.02 12.06
CA ARG A 146 2.23 -15.58 11.05
C ARG A 146 2.18 -17.10 11.01
N ILE A 147 2.15 -17.75 12.17
CA ILE A 147 2.04 -19.22 12.28
C ILE A 147 0.69 -19.67 11.72
N ASP A 148 -0.40 -19.02 12.12
CA ASP A 148 -1.75 -19.32 11.64
C ASP A 148 -1.85 -19.16 10.11
N TYR A 149 -1.22 -18.13 9.55
CA TYR A 149 -1.12 -17.97 8.10
C TYR A 149 -0.44 -19.16 7.42
N TYR A 150 0.67 -19.66 7.96
CA TYR A 150 1.37 -20.80 7.37
C TYR A 150 0.63 -22.12 7.52
N ILE A 151 -0.10 -22.32 8.63
CA ILE A 151 -0.99 -23.48 8.81
C ILE A 151 -2.08 -23.46 7.74
N ARG A 152 -2.78 -22.33 7.57
CA ARG A 152 -3.82 -22.18 6.53
C ARG A 152 -3.26 -22.39 5.12
N ARG A 153 -2.09 -21.80 4.82
CA ARG A 153 -1.39 -21.96 3.54
C ARG A 153 -1.07 -23.44 3.27
N ARG A 154 -0.69 -24.19 4.30
CA ARG A 154 -0.42 -25.62 4.18
C ARG A 154 -1.69 -26.41 3.90
N GLU A 155 -2.77 -26.15 4.63
CA GLU A 155 -4.08 -26.78 4.39
C GLU A 155 -4.60 -26.49 2.98
N GLU A 156 -4.45 -25.26 2.49
CA GLU A 156 -4.79 -24.89 1.11
C GLU A 156 -4.00 -25.70 0.08
N LEU A 157 -2.68 -25.81 0.26
CA LEU A 157 -1.83 -26.61 -0.62
C LEU A 157 -2.19 -28.10 -0.59
N GLU A 158 -2.53 -28.65 0.59
CA GLU A 158 -3.00 -30.04 0.73
C GLU A 158 -4.35 -30.24 0.01
N ARG A 159 -5.27 -29.26 0.10
CA ARG A 159 -6.53 -29.27 -0.66
C ARG A 159 -6.31 -29.19 -2.16
N GLU A 160 -5.36 -28.38 -2.63
CA GLU A 160 -5.01 -28.26 -4.05
C GLU A 160 -4.36 -29.55 -4.60
N GLN A 161 -3.62 -30.27 -3.75
CA GLN A 161 -3.01 -31.57 -4.08
C GLN A 161 -4.03 -32.72 -4.16
N ALA A 162 -5.27 -32.53 -3.71
CA ALA A 162 -6.35 -33.50 -3.87
C ALA A 162 -6.63 -33.74 -5.36
N THR A 163 -6.12 -34.86 -5.87
CA THR A 163 -6.19 -35.24 -7.29
C THR A 163 -7.40 -36.10 -7.61
N SER A 164 -8.02 -36.75 -6.61
CA SER A 164 -9.17 -37.63 -6.82
C SER A 164 -10.51 -36.88 -6.84
N LEU A 165 -11.43 -37.26 -7.73
CA LEU A 165 -12.76 -36.63 -7.87
C LEU A 165 -13.59 -36.74 -6.58
N HIS A 166 -13.49 -37.89 -5.90
CA HIS A 166 -14.23 -38.19 -4.68
C HIS A 166 -13.80 -37.30 -3.51
N GLU A 167 -12.50 -37.05 -3.38
CA GLU A 167 -11.92 -36.17 -2.36
C GLU A 167 -12.29 -34.70 -2.61
N ARG A 168 -12.32 -34.27 -3.87
CA ARG A 168 -12.82 -32.92 -4.24
C ARG A 168 -14.30 -32.73 -3.93
N LEU A 169 -15.13 -33.75 -4.15
CA LEU A 169 -16.56 -33.69 -3.82
C LEU A 169 -16.79 -33.60 -2.31
N ARG A 170 -16.04 -34.40 -1.51
CA ARG A 170 -16.10 -34.33 -0.04
C ARG A 170 -15.67 -32.97 0.50
N LEU A 171 -14.56 -32.43 0.01
CA LEU A 171 -14.10 -31.09 0.39
C LEU A 171 -15.16 -30.02 0.08
N ARG A 172 -15.84 -30.13 -1.08
CA ARG A 172 -16.90 -29.21 -1.47
C ARG A 172 -18.16 -29.34 -0.59
N GLU A 173 -18.53 -30.55 -0.20
CA GLU A 173 -19.63 -30.78 0.73
C GLU A 173 -19.32 -30.21 2.13
N GLU A 174 -18.10 -30.40 2.62
CA GLU A 174 -17.63 -29.82 3.89
C GLU A 174 -17.63 -28.28 3.84
N ASP A 175 -17.18 -27.69 2.73
CA ASP A 175 -17.22 -26.23 2.53
C ASP A 175 -18.65 -25.70 2.51
N MET A 176 -19.58 -26.37 1.80
CA MET A 176 -21.00 -26.03 1.78
C MET A 176 -21.67 -26.16 3.16
N ALA A 177 -21.29 -27.19 3.94
CA ALA A 177 -21.78 -27.38 5.30
C ALA A 177 -21.27 -26.28 6.24
N ARG A 178 -20.00 -25.88 6.10
CA ARG A 178 -19.41 -24.78 6.85
C ARG A 178 -20.08 -23.44 6.52
N GLU A 179 -20.29 -23.13 5.25
CA GLU A 179 -20.99 -21.92 4.81
C GLU A 179 -22.44 -21.89 5.31
N ALA A 180 -23.14 -23.02 5.25
CA ALA A 180 -24.49 -23.14 5.82
C ALA A 180 -24.49 -22.95 7.35
N GLY A 181 -23.46 -23.44 8.04
CA GLY A 181 -23.24 -23.23 9.47
C GLY A 181 -23.01 -21.76 9.82
N GLU A 182 -22.11 -21.08 9.10
CA GLU A 182 -21.85 -19.64 9.28
C GLU A 182 -23.09 -18.80 8.99
N LYS A 183 -23.85 -19.13 7.92
CA LYS A 183 -25.11 -18.44 7.61
C LYS A 183 -26.15 -18.62 8.72
N ARG A 184 -26.20 -19.79 9.34
CA ARG A 184 -27.05 -20.04 10.52
C ARG A 184 -26.58 -19.24 11.74
N GLN A 185 -25.27 -19.16 11.98
CA GLN A 185 -24.73 -18.36 13.08
C GLN A 185 -24.97 -16.86 12.88
N ARG A 186 -24.75 -16.34 11.67
CA ARG A 186 -25.05 -14.94 11.32
C ARG A 186 -26.53 -14.59 11.53
N ARG A 187 -27.44 -15.48 11.11
CA ARG A 187 -28.88 -15.33 11.36
C ARG A 187 -29.23 -15.32 12.85
N ARG A 188 -28.59 -16.18 13.66
CA ARG A 188 -28.79 -16.19 15.12
C ARG A 188 -28.27 -14.90 15.76
N ALA A 189 -27.06 -14.47 15.42
CA ALA A 189 -26.48 -13.23 15.91
C ALA A 189 -27.31 -11.99 15.54
N GLU A 190 -27.90 -11.95 14.34
CA GLU A 190 -28.79 -10.86 13.92
C GLU A 190 -30.10 -10.84 14.72
N VAL A 191 -30.69 -12.01 14.98
CA VAL A 191 -31.89 -12.14 15.83
C VAL A 191 -31.59 -11.73 17.26
N ASP A 192 -30.45 -12.15 17.82
CA ASP A 192 -30.03 -11.80 19.18
C ASP A 192 -29.78 -10.29 19.30
N ARG A 193 -29.08 -9.67 18.33
CA ARG A 193 -28.92 -8.20 18.27
C ARG A 193 -30.25 -7.46 18.18
N ARG A 194 -31.22 -7.98 17.41
CA ARG A 194 -32.55 -7.39 17.32
C ARG A 194 -33.33 -7.51 18.63
N ARG A 195 -33.12 -8.59 19.39
CA ARG A 195 -33.72 -8.77 20.71
C ARG A 195 -33.12 -7.80 21.74
N GLU A 196 -31.80 -7.65 21.75
CA GLU A 196 -31.10 -6.68 22.61
C GLU A 196 -31.55 -5.24 22.34
N GLN A 197 -31.74 -4.86 21.07
CA GLN A 197 -32.29 -3.55 20.69
C GLN A 197 -33.69 -3.34 21.24
N LYS A 198 -34.59 -4.33 21.11
CA LYS A 198 -35.94 -4.26 21.68
C LYS A 198 -35.95 -4.21 23.20
N GLU A 199 -35.06 -4.93 23.86
CA GLU A 199 -34.92 -4.90 25.32
C GLU A 199 -34.37 -3.54 25.79
N HIS A 200 -33.47 -2.91 25.03
CA HIS A 200 -32.99 -1.55 25.28
C HIS A 200 -34.10 -0.51 25.06
N GLU A 201 -34.85 -0.60 23.96
CA GLU A 201 -36.01 0.27 23.69
C GLU A 201 -37.10 0.12 24.75
N ALA A 202 -37.38 -1.10 25.22
CA ALA A 202 -38.33 -1.35 26.30
C ALA A 202 -37.86 -0.74 27.62
N LYS A 203 -36.57 -0.86 27.97
CA LYS A 203 -35.99 -0.22 29.16
C LYS A 203 -36.06 1.31 29.09
N VAL A 204 -35.75 1.89 27.93
CA VAL A 204 -35.89 3.34 27.70
C VAL A 204 -37.35 3.78 27.82
N LYS A 205 -38.32 2.99 27.31
CA LYS A 205 -39.76 3.28 27.44
C LYS A 205 -40.26 3.13 28.88
N THR A 206 -39.73 2.20 29.67
CA THR A 206 -40.07 2.07 31.09
C THR A 206 -39.45 3.19 31.94
N GLU A 207 -38.22 3.61 31.65
CA GLU A 207 -37.58 4.74 32.34
C GLU A 207 -38.26 6.08 31.99
N TYR A 208 -38.75 6.24 30.76
CA TYR A 208 -39.50 7.44 30.36
C TYR A 208 -40.99 7.42 30.80
N GLY A 209 -41.53 6.26 31.17
CA GLY A 209 -42.92 6.07 31.56
C GLY A 209 -43.21 6.32 33.04
N GLU A 210 -42.20 6.44 33.90
CA GLU A 210 -42.36 6.69 35.33
C GLU A 210 -42.54 8.19 35.67
N ASP A 211 -42.21 9.11 34.75
CA ASP A 211 -42.16 10.56 35.05
C ASP A 211 -43.17 11.47 34.31
N VAL A 212 -44.15 10.95 33.55
CA VAL A 212 -45.23 11.81 32.98
C VAL A 212 -46.60 11.14 33.00
N ARG A 213 -47.27 11.19 34.14
CA ARG A 213 -48.75 11.18 34.18
C ARG A 213 -49.25 12.61 33.96
N VAL A 214 -49.39 13.01 32.70
CA VAL A 214 -50.20 14.18 32.30
C VAL A 214 -51.32 13.66 31.42
N GLU A 215 -52.54 13.98 31.83
CA GLU A 215 -53.80 13.61 31.20
C GLU A 215 -53.84 14.03 29.72
N GLY A 216 -54.23 13.09 28.84
CA GLY A 216 -54.39 13.35 27.41
C GLY A 216 -54.40 12.06 26.60
N GLU A 217 -55.58 11.43 26.52
CA GLU A 217 -55.87 10.27 25.68
C GLU A 217 -55.49 10.53 24.20
N HIS A 218 -54.63 9.67 23.67
CA HIS A 218 -54.66 9.31 22.25
C HIS A 218 -54.22 7.86 22.14
N ASP A 219 -55.22 6.98 22.16
CA ASP A 219 -55.04 5.55 21.95
C ASP A 219 -54.39 5.33 20.58
N GLU A 220 -53.43 4.41 20.52
CA GLU A 220 -52.66 4.04 19.33
C GLU A 220 -53.57 3.61 18.14
N ASP A 221 -54.82 3.27 18.45
CA ASP A 221 -55.88 2.90 17.50
C ASP A 221 -56.39 4.09 16.66
N ASP A 222 -56.41 5.32 17.18
CA ASP A 222 -56.89 6.51 16.45
C ASP A 222 -55.83 7.01 15.45
N MET A 223 -54.54 6.88 15.80
CA MET A 223 -53.43 7.12 14.86
C MET A 223 -53.36 6.07 13.74
N MET A 224 -53.71 4.80 14.03
CA MET A 224 -53.82 3.76 12.99
C MET A 224 -55.00 4.00 12.04
N ALA A 225 -56.13 4.52 12.56
CA ALA A 225 -57.28 4.89 11.76
C ALA A 225 -56.98 6.09 10.84
N GLN A 226 -56.21 7.07 11.31
CA GLN A 226 -55.83 8.25 10.53
C GLN A 226 -54.79 7.96 9.43
N MET A 227 -54.01 6.89 9.58
CA MET A 227 -53.02 6.41 8.60
C MET A 227 -53.57 5.37 7.61
N GLY A 228 -54.88 5.08 7.64
CA GLY A 228 -55.56 4.29 6.60
C GLY A 228 -55.33 2.78 6.63
N PHE A 229 -54.85 2.21 7.73
CA PHE A 229 -54.76 0.75 7.89
C PHE A 229 -56.07 0.20 8.50
N THR A 230 -57.12 0.16 7.70
CA THR A 230 -58.36 -0.55 8.06
C THR A 230 -58.15 -2.07 7.92
N GLY A 231 -58.32 -2.79 9.03
CA GLY A 231 -58.05 -4.22 9.18
C GLY A 231 -58.72 -5.12 8.13
N PHE A 232 -57.93 -6.07 7.63
CA PHE A 232 -58.38 -7.18 6.79
C PHE A 232 -59.19 -8.15 7.68
N GLY A 233 -60.48 -8.28 7.37
CA GLY A 233 -61.52 -8.79 8.27
C GLY A 233 -61.28 -10.18 8.87
N SER A 234 -61.58 -10.29 10.17
CA SER A 234 -61.84 -11.56 10.84
C SER A 234 -63.23 -12.06 10.46
N SER A 235 -63.31 -13.13 9.67
CA SER A 235 -64.55 -13.85 9.41
C SER A 235 -64.87 -14.81 10.56
N LYS A 236 -65.90 -14.51 11.35
CA LYS A 236 -66.69 -15.52 12.06
C LYS A 236 -68.03 -14.98 12.52
N GLN A 237 -69.10 -15.38 11.83
CA GLN A 237 -70.40 -15.74 12.42
C GLN A 237 -71.20 -16.59 11.43
N THR A 238 -71.15 -17.91 11.61
CA THR A 238 -72.24 -18.87 11.90
C THR A 238 -71.67 -20.27 11.80
#